data_AF-A0A949ZY33-F1
#
_entry.id   AF-A0A949ZY33-F1
#
_cell.length_a   1.000
_cell.length_b   1.000
_cell.length_c   1.000
_cell.angle_alpha   90.00
_cell.angle_beta   90.00
_cell.angle_gamma   90.00
#
_symmetry.space_group_name_H-M   'P 1'
#
loop_
_entity.id
_entity.type
_entity.pdbx_description
1 polymer ?
#
loop_
_entity_poly.entity_id
_entity_poly.type
_entity_poly.pdbx_seq_one_letter_code
_entity_poly.pdbx_strand_id
1 'polypeptide(L)'
;MRDRVFSGFMVNTWVVASIVAVVAGVVGFFVVLRGSAFVAHAIPNGAFAGAAGAVLIGADTIVGLGVFSLLGALVIGVLGRRGRRDAVTALVLVMMLGLGGLFLSLSSEY
;
A
#
# COMPACT_ATOMS: atom_id res chain seq x y z
N MET A 1 -2.15 24.22 24.20
CA MET A 1 -1.34 23.17 23.53
C MET A 1 -1.72 21.77 24.01
N ARG A 2 -1.82 21.53 25.33
CA ARG A 2 -2.21 20.23 25.94
C ARG A 2 -3.63 19.79 25.54
N ASP A 3 -4.50 20.78 25.42
CA ASP A 3 -5.88 20.81 24.94
C ASP A 3 -6.06 20.29 23.49
N ARG A 4 -5.05 20.44 22.60
CA ARG A 4 -5.15 19.90 21.23
C ARG A 4 -5.00 18.39 21.21
N VAL A 5 -4.14 17.84 22.08
CA VAL A 5 -3.76 16.41 22.15
C VAL A 5 -4.88 15.50 22.65
N PHE A 6 -5.87 16.07 23.34
CA PHE A 6 -7.04 15.33 23.84
C PHE A 6 -8.33 15.75 23.16
N SER A 7 -8.25 16.40 21.99
CA SER A 7 -9.43 16.65 21.15
C SER A 7 -10.00 15.32 20.63
N GLY A 8 -11.33 15.28 20.38
CA GLY A 8 -12.00 14.05 19.92
C GLY A 8 -11.38 13.44 18.65
N PHE A 9 -10.88 14.27 17.74
CA PHE A 9 -10.10 13.83 16.58
C PHE A 9 -8.79 13.14 16.99
N MET A 10 -8.01 13.75 17.89
CA MET A 10 -6.73 13.18 18.34
C MET A 10 -6.94 11.84 19.06
N VAL A 11 -8.02 11.70 19.85
CA VAL A 11 -8.38 10.44 20.51
C VAL A 11 -8.66 9.34 19.48
N ASN A 12 -9.43 9.63 18.43
CA ASN A 12 -9.66 8.66 17.35
C ASN A 12 -8.35 8.25 16.67
N THR A 13 -7.45 9.21 16.40
CA THR A 13 -6.12 8.93 15.84
C THR A 13 -5.29 8.02 16.76
N TRP A 14 -5.30 8.27 18.08
CA TRP A 14 -4.62 7.42 19.05
C TRP A 14 -5.16 5.98 19.03
N VAL A 15 -6.49 5.81 19.02
CA VAL A 15 -7.13 4.49 18.97
C VAL A 15 -6.71 3.73 17.70
N VAL A 16 -6.83 4.38 16.54
CA VAL A 16 -6.45 3.77 15.26
C VAL A 16 -4.97 3.44 15.21
N ALA A 17 -4.09 4.37 15.63
CA ALA A 17 -2.64 4.16 15.62
C ALA A 17 -2.22 3.01 16.54
N SER A 18 -2.82 2.88 17.73
CA SER A 18 -2.55 1.77 18.64
C SER A 18 -2.94 0.42 18.04
N ILE A 19 -4.11 0.33 17.39
CA ILE A 19 -4.54 -0.89 16.70
C ILE A 19 -3.57 -1.24 15.57
N VAL A 20 -3.24 -0.26 14.72
CA VAL A 20 -2.31 -0.43 13.60
C VAL A 20 -0.92 -0.85 14.07
N ALA A 21 -0.42 -0.29 15.19
CA ALA A 21 0.89 -0.65 15.73
C ALA A 21 0.98 -2.14 16.13
N VAL A 22 -0.07 -2.67 16.80
CA VAL A 22 -0.13 -4.09 17.17
C VAL A 22 -0.17 -4.98 15.92
N VAL A 23 -1.03 -4.64 14.96
CA VAL A 23 -1.16 -5.39 13.71
C VAL A 23 0.16 -5.37 12.92
N ALA A 24 0.77 -4.20 12.76
CA ALA A 24 2.03 -4.04 12.05
C ALA A 24 3.18 -4.81 12.71
N GLY A 25 3.24 -4.85 14.05
CA GLY A 25 4.23 -5.64 14.78
C GLY A 25 4.11 -7.13 14.51
N VAL A 26 2.88 -7.68 14.59
CA VAL A 26 2.63 -9.10 14.33
C VAL A 26 2.90 -9.46 12.87
N VAL A 27 2.37 -8.68 11.92
CA VAL A 27 2.57 -8.91 10.49
C VAL A 27 4.04 -8.79 10.11
N GLY A 28 4.73 -7.77 10.62
CA GLY A 28 6.16 -7.53 10.37
C GLY A 28 7.03 -8.71 10.82
N PHE A 29 6.75 -9.29 11.99
CA PHE A 29 7.46 -10.47 12.49
C PHE A 29 7.37 -11.65 11.49
N PHE A 30 6.16 -11.98 11.01
CA PHE A 30 5.98 -13.05 10.02
C PHE A 30 6.60 -12.73 8.66
N VAL A 31 6.58 -11.47 8.24
CA VAL A 31 7.17 -11.00 6.98
C VAL A 31 8.69 -11.21 6.98
N VAL A 32 9.37 -10.92 8.10
CA VAL A 32 10.81 -11.14 8.25
C VAL A 32 11.12 -12.63 8.23
N LEU A 33 10.40 -13.44 9.01
CA LEU A 33 10.60 -14.90 9.06
C LEU A 33 10.40 -15.58 7.70
N ARG A 34 9.48 -15.09 6.86
CA ARG A 34 9.23 -15.63 5.52
C ARG A 34 10.17 -15.11 4.44
N GLY A 35 11.09 -14.20 4.78
CA GLY A 35 11.95 -13.54 3.79
C GLY A 35 11.16 -12.74 2.76
N SER A 36 9.98 -12.22 3.13
CA SER A 36 9.06 -11.50 2.25
C SER A 36 9.06 -9.99 2.52
N ALA A 37 10.10 -9.45 3.17
CA ALA A 37 10.22 -8.05 3.54
C ALA A 37 10.07 -7.09 2.35
N PHE A 38 10.67 -7.44 1.22
CA PHE A 38 10.59 -6.62 0.02
C PHE A 38 9.18 -6.58 -0.59
N VAL A 39 8.42 -7.68 -0.47
CA VAL A 39 7.00 -7.74 -0.88
C VAL A 39 6.13 -6.84 -0.01
N ALA A 40 6.39 -6.84 1.31
CA ALA A 40 5.67 -5.98 2.25
C ALA A 40 5.91 -4.48 1.98
N HIS A 41 7.06 -4.11 1.43
CA HIS A 41 7.31 -2.75 0.96
C HIS A 41 6.62 -2.45 -0.39
N ALA A 42 6.51 -3.43 -1.29
CA ALA A 42 5.94 -3.23 -2.62
C ALA A 42 4.42 -3.04 -2.64
N ILE A 43 3.69 -3.78 -1.79
CA ILE A 43 2.21 -3.75 -1.80
C ILE A 43 1.62 -2.36 -1.50
N PRO A 44 2.09 -1.61 -0.47
CA PRO A 44 1.57 -0.26 -0.19
C PRO A 44 1.76 0.72 -1.35
N ASN A 45 2.89 0.64 -2.07
CA ASN A 45 3.14 1.46 -3.25
C ASN A 45 2.18 1.12 -4.39
N GLY A 46 1.80 -0.16 -4.51
CA GLY A 46 0.75 -0.57 -5.43
C GLY A 46 -0.64 -0.06 -5.06
N ALA A 47 -0.96 -0.09 -3.76
CA ALA A 47 -2.18 0.51 -3.24
C ALA A 47 -2.27 2.01 -3.60
N PHE A 48 -1.18 2.75 -3.43
CA PHE A 48 -1.06 4.16 -3.83
C PHE A 48 -1.32 4.35 -5.33
N ALA A 49 -0.73 3.52 -6.19
CA ALA A 49 -0.98 3.58 -7.64
C ALA A 49 -2.46 3.35 -7.99
N GLY A 50 -3.11 2.40 -7.30
CA GLY A 50 -4.54 2.13 -7.42
C GLY A 50 -5.42 3.29 -6.95
N ALA A 51 -5.06 3.93 -5.84
CA ALA A 51 -5.73 5.13 -5.34
C ALA A 51 -5.71 6.25 -6.39
N ALA A 52 -4.53 6.53 -6.95
CA ALA A 52 -4.37 7.53 -8.00
C ALA A 52 -5.21 7.21 -9.25
N GLY A 53 -5.28 5.93 -9.63
CA GLY A 53 -6.10 5.47 -10.77
C GLY A 53 -7.60 5.56 -10.53
N ALA A 54 -8.06 5.26 -9.31
CA ALA A 54 -9.47 5.43 -8.94
C ALA A 54 -9.88 6.90 -8.98
N VAL A 55 -9.04 7.80 -8.48
CA VAL A 55 -9.26 9.26 -8.55
C VAL A 55 -9.37 9.71 -10.01
N LEU A 56 -8.49 9.24 -10.90
CA LEU A 56 -8.52 9.58 -12.33
C LEU A 56 -9.84 9.18 -13.02
N ILE A 57 -10.41 8.04 -12.65
CA ILE A 57 -11.64 7.50 -13.26
C ILE A 57 -12.91 8.02 -12.52
N GLY A 58 -12.75 8.84 -11.47
CA GLY A 58 -13.86 9.33 -10.65
C GLY A 58 -14.52 8.24 -9.79
N ALA A 59 -13.79 7.15 -9.53
CA ALA A 59 -14.24 6.03 -8.72
C ALA A 59 -13.80 6.17 -7.25
N ASP A 60 -14.34 5.31 -6.38
CA ASP A 60 -14.00 5.30 -4.95
C ASP A 60 -12.54 4.87 -4.71
N THR A 61 -11.79 5.71 -4.00
CA THR A 61 -10.37 5.51 -3.70
C THR A 61 -10.11 4.25 -2.87
N ILE A 62 -11.00 3.88 -1.95
CA ILE A 62 -10.87 2.68 -1.12
C ILE A 62 -10.99 1.43 -1.99
N VAL A 63 -11.89 1.44 -2.97
CA VAL A 63 -12.03 0.35 -3.93
C VAL A 63 -10.77 0.24 -4.80
N GLY A 64 -10.25 1.35 -5.31
CA GLY A 64 -8.99 1.40 -6.06
C GLY A 64 -7.80 0.84 -5.29
N LEU A 65 -7.64 1.27 -4.03
CA LEU A 65 -6.64 0.77 -3.08
C LEU A 65 -6.73 -0.74 -2.93
N GLY A 66 -7.92 -1.26 -2.67
CA GLY A 66 -8.17 -2.69 -2.47
C GLY A 66 -7.83 -3.53 -3.69
N VAL A 67 -8.36 -3.15 -4.86
CA VAL A 67 -8.17 -3.90 -6.12
C VAL A 67 -6.70 -3.96 -6.51
N PHE A 68 -5.99 -2.84 -6.48
CA PHE A 68 -4.57 -2.79 -6.87
C PHE A 68 -3.66 -3.49 -5.86
N SER A 69 -3.97 -3.40 -4.56
CA SER A 69 -3.23 -4.14 -3.53
C SER A 69 -3.38 -5.66 -3.71
N LEU A 70 -4.59 -6.12 -3.99
CA LEU A 70 -4.87 -7.54 -4.25
C LEU A 70 -4.18 -8.01 -5.53
N LEU A 71 -4.25 -7.22 -6.61
CA LEU A 71 -3.55 -7.51 -7.87
C LEU A 71 -2.04 -7.58 -7.65
N GLY A 72 -1.44 -6.58 -6.99
CA GLY A 72 -0.02 -6.56 -6.69
C GLY A 72 0.42 -7.77 -5.86
N ALA A 73 -0.32 -8.08 -4.78
CA ALA A 73 -0.05 -9.24 -3.94
C ALA A 73 -0.17 -10.57 -4.71
N LEU A 74 -1.17 -10.71 -5.58
CA LEU A 74 -1.40 -11.91 -6.38
C LEU A 74 -0.31 -12.08 -7.45
N VAL A 75 0.06 -11.01 -8.16
CA VAL A 75 1.13 -11.03 -9.17
C VAL A 75 2.46 -11.42 -8.52
N ILE A 76 2.83 -10.78 -7.40
CA ILE A 76 4.07 -11.11 -6.68
C ILE A 76 3.99 -12.55 -6.14
N GLY A 77 2.84 -12.96 -5.60
CA GLY A 77 2.63 -14.28 -5.02
C GLY A 77 2.65 -15.43 -6.03
N VAL A 78 2.16 -15.22 -7.26
CA VAL A 78 2.17 -16.22 -8.34
C VAL A 78 3.52 -16.24 -9.04
N LEU A 79 4.04 -15.07 -9.44
CA LEU A 79 5.25 -14.97 -10.24
C LEU A 79 6.52 -15.20 -9.39
N GLY A 80 6.49 -14.83 -8.11
CA GLY A 80 7.54 -15.12 -7.14
C GLY A 80 7.71 -16.60 -6.79
N ARG A 81 6.76 -17.48 -7.17
CA ARG A 81 6.93 -18.94 -7.05
C ARG A 81 7.74 -19.54 -8.20
N ARG A 82 7.79 -18.88 -9.36
CA ARG A 82 8.42 -19.39 -10.60
C ARG A 82 9.80 -18.79 -10.90
N GLY A 83 10.20 -17.71 -10.22
CA GLY A 83 11.48 -17.03 -10.45
C GLY A 83 12.12 -16.46 -9.17
N ARG A 84 13.19 -15.66 -9.32
CA ARG A 84 13.83 -14.96 -8.19
C ARG A 84 12.86 -13.93 -7.60
N ARG A 85 12.34 -14.21 -6.41
CA ARG A 85 11.31 -13.40 -5.71
C ARG A 85 11.63 -11.91 -5.67
N ASP A 86 12.87 -11.56 -5.41
CA ASP A 86 13.29 -10.15 -5.28
C ASP A 86 13.20 -9.40 -6.61
N ALA A 87 13.61 -10.03 -7.72
CA ALA A 87 13.56 -9.40 -9.04
C ALA A 87 12.12 -9.19 -9.51
N VAL A 88 11.25 -10.18 -9.28
CA VAL A 88 9.81 -10.09 -9.59
C VAL A 88 9.15 -8.96 -8.79
N THR A 89 9.43 -8.91 -7.49
CA THR A 89 8.87 -7.88 -6.61
C THR A 89 9.36 -6.49 -7.00
N ALA A 90 10.62 -6.34 -7.40
CA ALA A 90 11.19 -5.08 -7.87
C ALA A 90 10.52 -4.61 -9.15
N LEU A 91 10.32 -5.52 -10.11
CA LEU A 91 9.64 -5.20 -11.37
C LEU A 91 8.21 -4.75 -11.13
N VAL A 92 7.46 -5.46 -10.26
CA VAL A 92 6.08 -5.09 -9.92
C VAL A 92 6.05 -3.73 -9.21
N LEU A 93 6.96 -3.48 -8.27
CA LEU A 93 7.08 -2.20 -7.58
C LEU A 93 7.31 -1.07 -8.59
N VAL A 94 8.30 -1.20 -9.47
CA VAL A 94 8.62 -0.17 -10.48
C VAL A 94 7.45 0.07 -11.43
N MET A 95 6.76 -1.00 -11.86
CA MET A 95 5.55 -0.87 -12.68
C MET A 95 4.43 -0.13 -11.96
N MET A 96 4.21 -0.43 -10.67
CA MET A 96 3.20 0.24 -9.86
C MET A 96 3.52 1.72 -9.67
N LEU A 97 4.76 2.08 -9.35
CA LEU A 97 5.19 3.48 -9.25
C LEU A 97 5.04 4.21 -10.59
N GLY A 98 5.41 3.57 -11.70
CA GLY A 98 5.24 4.13 -13.04
C GLY A 98 3.76 4.39 -13.37
N LEU A 99 2.87 3.44 -13.06
CA LEU A 99 1.43 3.58 -13.24
C LEU A 99 0.84 4.68 -12.34
N GLY A 100 1.24 4.74 -11.06
CA GLY A 100 0.79 5.78 -10.14
C GLY A 100 1.21 7.18 -10.62
N GLY A 101 2.45 7.33 -11.09
CA GLY A 101 2.93 8.58 -11.68
C GLY A 101 2.19 8.95 -12.98
N LEU A 102 1.94 7.97 -13.85
CA LEU A 102 1.14 8.16 -15.06
C LEU A 102 -0.27 8.63 -14.74
N PHE A 103 -0.93 7.97 -13.78
CA PHE A 103 -2.29 8.35 -13.37
C PHE A 103 -2.32 9.74 -12.74
N LEU A 104 -1.34 10.10 -11.92
CA LEU A 104 -1.25 11.44 -11.37
C LEU A 104 -1.02 12.50 -12.46
N SER A 105 -0.21 12.18 -13.47
CA SER A 105 0.01 13.05 -14.63
C SER A 105 -1.23 13.19 -15.51
N LEU A 106 -2.09 12.18 -15.57
CA LEU A 106 -3.35 12.22 -16.31
C LEU A 106 -4.48 12.84 -15.50
N SER A 107 -4.44 12.71 -14.18
CA SER A 107 -5.36 13.36 -13.24
C SER A 107 -4.99 14.81 -12.99
N SER A 108 -4.02 15.34 -13.75
CA SER A 108 -3.59 16.72 -13.79
C SER A 108 -4.69 17.63 -14.35
N GLU A 109 -5.77 17.76 -13.59
CA GLU A 109 -6.21 19.08 -13.17
C GLU A 109 -5.12 19.60 -12.21
N TYR A 110 -4.24 20.47 -12.74
CA TYR A 110 -3.33 21.29 -11.93
C TYR A 110 -4.11 22.48 -11.38
#